data_AF-A0A8T4NHZ6-F1
#
_entry.id   AF-A0A8T4NHZ6-F1
#
_cell.length_a   1.000
_cell.length_b   1.000
_cell.length_c   1.000
_cell.angle_alpha   90.00
_cell.angle_beta   90.00
_cell.angle_gamma   90.00
#
_symmetry.space_group_name_H-M   'P 1'
#
loop_
_entity.id
_entity.type
_entity.pdbx_description
1 polymer ?
#
loop_
_entity_poly.entity_id
_entity_poly.type
_entity_poly.pdbx_seq_one_letter_code
_entity_poly.pdbx_strand_id
1 'polypeptide(L)'
;MRYNILIVLILVLIVVGTLFTINFKPGNVIVEYQESFRQGDPLSGKLTITIEQGDSLDASIPIIVSLSNEAGIIEAKTLRLSEFMQISDNPTQPVKKENSLFYDTPGLYSVDINKIIQYKFQEKGQYELLFNIVKINLAIKKSIIVD
;
A
#
# COMPACT_ATOMS: atom_id res chain seq x y z
N MET A 1 -55.59 -45.42 -17.97
CA MET A 1 -54.17 -45.20 -18.36
C MET A 1 -54.15 -43.93 -19.19
N ARG A 2 -53.41 -42.86 -18.93
CA ARG A 2 -52.31 -42.53 -18.03
C ARG A 2 -52.34 -40.99 -17.89
N TYR A 3 -52.06 -40.47 -16.70
CA TYR A 3 -51.71 -39.05 -16.53
C TYR A 3 -50.59 -38.67 -17.51
N ASN A 4 -50.69 -37.51 -18.15
CA ASN A 4 -49.49 -36.78 -18.57
C ASN A 4 -49.69 -35.31 -18.26
N ILE A 5 -48.96 -34.92 -17.22
CA ILE A 5 -48.80 -33.61 -16.63
C ILE A 5 -48.13 -32.72 -17.68
N LEU A 6 -48.83 -31.70 -18.17
CA LEU A 6 -48.19 -30.67 -19.00
C LEU A 6 -47.47 -29.72 -18.04
N ILE A 7 -46.16 -29.94 -17.89
CA ILE A 7 -45.26 -29.11 -17.10
C ILE A 7 -45.17 -27.73 -17.76
N VAL A 8 -45.63 -26.73 -17.02
CA VAL A 8 -45.44 -25.31 -17.31
C VAL A 8 -43.97 -24.96 -17.05
N LEU A 9 -43.23 -24.58 -18.09
CA LEU A 9 -41.88 -24.04 -17.94
C LEU A 9 -41.92 -22.55 -18.28
N ILE A 10 -42.22 -21.71 -17.28
CA ILE A 10 -42.04 -20.26 -17.36
C ILE A 10 -40.55 -19.99 -17.11
N LEU A 11 -39.84 -19.65 -18.18
CA LEU A 11 -38.44 -19.23 -18.12
C LEU A 11 -38.42 -17.75 -17.69
N VAL A 12 -38.45 -17.50 -16.38
CA VAL A 12 -38.21 -16.16 -15.84
C VAL A 12 -36.71 -15.91 -15.94
N LEU A 13 -36.31 -15.21 -17.00
CA LEU A 13 -34.95 -14.72 -17.19
C LEU A 13 -34.76 -13.51 -16.24
N ILE A 14 -34.43 -13.79 -14.98
CA ILE A 14 -33.98 -12.76 -14.06
C ILE A 14 -32.58 -12.34 -14.52
N VAL A 15 -32.52 -11.31 -15.36
CA VAL A 15 -31.29 -10.55 -15.55
C VAL A 15 -31.03 -9.82 -14.23
N VAL A 16 -30.36 -10.51 -13.30
CA VAL A 16 -29.75 -9.85 -12.15
C VAL A 16 -28.62 -9.01 -12.74
N GLY A 17 -28.93 -7.76 -13.07
CA GLY A 17 -27.94 -6.74 -13.31
C GLY A 17 -27.20 -6.52 -11.99
N THR A 18 -26.20 -7.35 -11.72
CA THR A 18 -25.19 -7.05 -10.71
C THR A 18 -24.46 -5.81 -11.22
N LEU A 19 -24.89 -4.65 -10.76
CA LEU A 19 -24.08 -3.45 -10.72
C LEU A 19 -22.86 -3.77 -9.86
N PHE A 20 -21.80 -4.29 -10.48
CA PHE A 20 -20.48 -4.36 -9.87
C PHE A 20 -19.94 -2.93 -9.84
N THR A 21 -20.18 -2.22 -8.75
CA THR A 21 -19.37 -1.06 -8.38
C THR A 21 -18.03 -1.59 -7.89
N ILE A 22 -17.08 -1.75 -8.82
CA ILE A 22 -15.68 -2.00 -8.47
C ILE A 22 -15.14 -0.68 -7.90
N ASN A 23 -15.13 -0.55 -6.58
CA ASN A 23 -14.36 0.49 -5.91
C ASN A 23 -12.88 0.14 -6.06
N PHE A 24 -12.29 0.48 -7.21
CA PHE A 24 -10.88 0.26 -7.49
C PHE A 24 -10.05 1.26 -6.69
N LYS A 25 -9.41 0.81 -5.61
CA LYS A 25 -8.29 1.53 -5.00
C LYS A 25 -7.02 0.87 -5.57
N PRO A 26 -6.32 1.49 -6.52
CA PRO A 26 -5.13 0.86 -7.11
C PRO A 26 -4.07 0.66 -6.01
N GLY A 27 -3.80 -0.60 -5.68
CA GLY A 27 -2.87 -1.00 -4.62
C GLY A 27 -3.36 -0.73 -3.19
N ASN A 28 -3.17 -1.72 -2.32
CA ASN A 28 -3.40 -1.58 -0.87
C ASN A 28 -2.07 -1.34 -0.15
N VAL A 29 -2.01 -0.36 0.76
CA VAL A 29 -0.79 -0.12 1.55
C VAL A 29 -1.03 -0.40 3.02
N ILE A 30 -0.08 -1.12 3.60
CA ILE A 30 -0.05 -1.50 5.00
C ILE A 30 1.26 -0.96 5.60
N VAL A 31 1.20 -0.38 6.79
CA VAL A 31 2.37 0.06 7.55
C VAL A 31 2.39 -0.72 8.86
N GLU A 32 3.41 -1.55 9.03
CA GLU A 32 3.70 -2.31 10.24
C GLU A 32 4.88 -1.65 10.97
N TYR A 33 4.81 -1.46 12.28
CA TYR A 33 5.90 -0.84 13.04
C TYR A 33 5.90 -1.35 14.48
N GLN A 34 7.01 -1.15 15.19
CA GLN A 34 7.08 -1.44 16.62
C GLN A 34 6.26 -0.40 17.40
N GLU A 35 5.43 -0.87 18.34
CA GLU A 35 4.51 0.01 19.08
C GLU A 35 5.21 0.90 20.11
N SER A 36 6.40 0.50 20.58
CA SER A 36 7.16 1.22 21.61
C SER A 36 8.64 1.23 21.27
N PHE A 37 9.27 2.40 21.39
CA PHE A 37 10.71 2.57 21.24
C PHE A 37 11.30 3.15 22.52
N ARG A 38 12.61 2.97 22.71
CA ARG A 38 13.38 3.65 23.75
C ARG A 38 14.33 4.65 23.14
N GLN A 39 14.74 5.63 23.94
CA GLN A 39 15.83 6.52 23.56
C GLN A 39 17.07 5.68 23.18
N GLY A 40 17.62 5.97 22.01
CA GLY A 40 18.73 5.24 21.42
C GLY A 40 18.33 4.07 20.53
N ASP A 41 17.05 3.72 20.43
CA ASP A 41 16.60 2.71 19.47
C ASP A 41 16.62 3.26 18.04
N PRO A 42 16.97 2.44 17.04
CA PRO A 42 16.79 2.81 15.65
C PRO A 42 15.30 2.81 15.30
N LEU A 43 14.88 3.74 14.46
CA LEU A 43 13.58 3.69 13.81
C LEU A 43 13.46 2.35 13.08
N SER A 44 12.40 1.61 13.34
CA SER A 44 12.18 0.28 12.77
C SER A 44 10.71 0.07 12.40
N GLY A 45 10.46 -0.92 11.56
CA GLY A 45 9.14 -1.24 11.01
C GLY A 45 9.22 -1.52 9.51
N LYS A 46 8.09 -1.91 8.94
CA LYS A 46 7.94 -2.28 7.53
C LYS A 46 6.82 -1.50 6.88
N LEU A 47 7.11 -1.02 5.69
CA LEU A 47 6.13 -0.45 4.78
C LEU A 47 5.84 -1.47 3.68
N THR A 48 4.59 -1.86 3.51
CA THR A 48 4.17 -2.90 2.57
C THR A 48 3.19 -2.33 1.55
N ILE A 49 3.55 -2.42 0.27
CA ILE A 49 2.64 -2.16 -0.85
C ILE A 49 2.15 -3.50 -1.39
N THR A 50 0.83 -3.64 -1.51
CA THR A 50 0.17 -4.79 -2.11
C THR A 50 -0.27 -4.39 -3.51
N ILE A 51 0.12 -5.20 -4.50
CA ILE A 51 -0.44 -5.15 -5.85
C ILE A 51 -1.40 -6.33 -5.95
N GLU A 52 -2.68 -6.07 -6.20
CA GLU A 52 -3.69 -7.10 -6.37
C GLU A 52 -3.85 -7.49 -7.84
N GLN A 53 -4.59 -8.57 -8.09
CA GLN A 53 -4.85 -9.00 -9.45
C GLN A 53 -5.64 -7.92 -10.21
N GLY A 54 -5.08 -7.44 -11.31
CA GLY A 54 -5.67 -6.38 -12.13
C GLY A 54 -5.17 -4.97 -11.80
N ASP A 55 -4.38 -4.80 -10.73
CA ASP A 55 -3.68 -3.54 -10.46
C ASP A 55 -2.60 -3.26 -11.52
N SER A 56 -2.36 -1.97 -11.75
CA SER A 56 -1.27 -1.51 -12.61
C SER A 56 -0.79 -0.15 -12.10
N LEU A 57 0.30 -0.15 -11.34
CA LEU A 57 0.84 1.04 -10.70
C LEU A 57 1.98 1.62 -11.53
N ASP A 58 1.89 2.90 -11.87
CA ASP A 58 2.93 3.62 -12.60
C ASP A 58 4.22 3.68 -11.77
N ALA A 59 5.33 3.22 -12.34
CA ALA A 59 6.64 3.16 -11.68
C ALA A 59 7.16 4.52 -11.22
N SER A 60 6.65 5.63 -11.80
CA SER A 60 6.99 7.00 -11.44
C SER A 60 6.22 7.56 -10.25
N ILE A 61 5.26 6.81 -9.69
CA ILE A 61 4.47 7.26 -8.53
C ILE A 61 5.41 7.66 -7.39
N PRO A 62 5.33 8.91 -6.89
CA PRO A 62 6.16 9.34 -5.78
C PRO A 62 5.54 8.87 -4.44
N ILE A 63 6.44 8.44 -3.58
CA ILE A 63 6.21 7.92 -2.24
C ILE A 63 7.00 8.81 -1.29
N ILE A 64 6.30 9.49 -0.38
CA ILE A 64 6.91 10.38 0.60
C ILE A 64 6.86 9.66 1.95
N VAL A 65 8.01 9.57 2.60
CA VAL A 65 8.14 9.09 3.98
C VAL A 65 8.77 10.20 4.78
N SER A 66 8.18 10.58 5.91
CA SER A 66 8.76 11.59 6.79
C SER A 66 8.59 11.25 8.25
N LEU A 67 9.59 11.61 9.04
CA LEU A 67 9.58 11.56 10.48
C LEU A 67 9.59 12.99 11.03
N SER A 68 8.73 13.28 11.99
CA SER A 68 8.65 14.56 12.68
C SER A 68 8.45 14.38 14.17
N ASN A 69 8.76 15.43 14.93
CA ASN A 69 8.38 15.58 16.34
C ASN A 69 7.77 16.97 16.55
N GLU A 70 7.60 17.40 17.81
CA GLU A 70 7.05 18.72 18.14
C GLU A 70 7.87 19.90 17.61
N ALA A 71 9.18 19.72 17.39
CA ALA A 71 10.05 20.75 16.84
C ALA A 71 9.92 20.88 15.30
N GLY A 72 9.30 19.90 14.64
CA GLY A 72 9.05 19.91 13.20
C GLY A 72 9.53 18.63 12.49
N ILE A 73 9.79 18.75 11.19
CA ILE A 73 10.27 17.64 10.36
C ILE A 73 11.73 17.36 10.71
N ILE A 74 11.99 16.12 11.15
CA ILE A 74 13.34 15.62 11.42
C ILE A 74 13.98 15.16 10.11
N GLU A 75 13.27 14.34 9.36
CA GLU A 75 13.74 13.81 8.08
C GLU A 75 12.57 13.54 7.14
N ALA A 76 12.76 13.80 5.85
CA ALA A 76 11.81 13.46 4.80
C ALA A 76 12.53 12.90 3.58
N LYS A 77 11.98 11.84 2.99
CA LYS A 77 12.48 11.19 1.79
C LYS A 77 11.35 11.03 0.79
N THR A 78 11.68 11.27 -0.47
CA THR A 78 10.81 10.95 -1.60
C THR A 78 11.46 9.84 -2.40
N LEU A 79 10.74 8.75 -2.58
CA LEU A 79 11.10 7.62 -3.43
C LEU A 79 10.13 7.56 -4.60
N ARG A 80 10.57 7.07 -5.74
CA ARG A 80 9.67 6.57 -6.79
C ARG A 80 9.23 5.15 -6.43
N LEU A 81 8.06 4.74 -6.90
CA LEU A 81 7.61 3.35 -6.76
C LEU A 81 8.65 2.38 -7.31
N SER A 82 9.35 2.71 -8.39
CA SER A 82 10.46 1.91 -8.89
C SER A 82 11.60 1.70 -7.90
N GLU A 83 11.97 2.74 -7.16
CA GLU A 83 13.04 2.67 -6.15
C GLU A 83 12.58 1.85 -4.96
N PHE A 84 11.33 2.04 -4.53
CA PHE A 84 10.68 1.23 -3.51
C PHE A 84 10.69 -0.27 -3.87
N MET A 85 10.31 -0.62 -5.10
CA MET A 85 10.29 -2.01 -5.55
C MET A 85 11.69 -2.63 -5.57
N GLN A 86 12.71 -1.88 -5.98
CA GLN A 86 14.10 -2.36 -6.02
C GLN A 86 14.68 -2.69 -4.64
N ILE A 87 14.28 -1.95 -3.60
CA ILE A 87 14.76 -2.16 -2.22
C ILE A 87 13.82 -3.02 -1.38
N SER A 88 12.73 -3.51 -1.97
CA SER A 88 11.76 -4.38 -1.30
C SER A 88 12.32 -5.78 -1.07
N ASP A 89 11.71 -6.49 -0.11
CA ASP A 89 12.06 -7.87 0.23
C ASP A 89 11.84 -8.84 -0.94
N ASN A 90 10.95 -8.50 -1.88
CA ASN A 90 10.61 -9.29 -3.07
C ASN A 90 10.65 -8.41 -4.33
N PRO A 91 11.82 -7.98 -4.81
CA PRO A 91 11.90 -7.06 -5.93
C PRO A 91 11.34 -7.69 -7.21
N THR A 92 10.59 -6.89 -7.96
CA THR A 92 10.08 -7.26 -9.29
C THR A 92 10.52 -6.23 -10.33
N GLN A 93 10.51 -6.62 -11.59
CA GLN A 93 10.76 -5.73 -12.72
C GLN A 93 9.44 -5.08 -13.17
N PRO A 94 9.47 -3.82 -13.62
CA PRO A 94 8.31 -3.20 -14.24
C PRO A 94 8.08 -3.74 -15.65
N VAL A 95 6.82 -3.72 -16.09
CA VAL A 95 6.40 -3.99 -17.45
C VAL A 95 6.24 -2.66 -18.20
N LYS A 96 6.75 -2.60 -19.44
CA LYS A 96 6.55 -1.44 -20.30
C LYS A 96 5.16 -1.50 -20.92
N LYS A 97 4.34 -0.47 -20.70
CA LYS A 97 3.05 -0.28 -21.37
C LYS A 97 3.08 1.07 -22.06
N GLU A 98 2.94 1.06 -23.39
CA GLU A 98 3.11 2.25 -24.23
C GLU A 98 4.50 2.89 -24.01
N ASN A 99 4.54 4.09 -23.42
CA ASN A 99 5.75 4.87 -23.17
C ASN A 99 6.13 4.94 -21.68
N SER A 100 5.44 4.19 -20.81
CA SER A 100 5.63 4.23 -19.36
C SER A 100 5.89 2.85 -18.78
N LEU A 101 6.47 2.82 -17.58
CA LEU A 101 6.77 1.61 -16.84
C LEU A 101 5.73 1.42 -15.75
N PHE A 102 5.24 0.19 -15.58
CA PHE A 102 4.21 -0.15 -14.61
C PHE A 102 4.56 -1.41 -13.85
N TYR A 103 4.05 -1.52 -12.63
CA TYR A 103 4.06 -2.73 -11.83
C TYR A 103 2.65 -3.31 -11.78
N ASP A 104 2.48 -4.51 -12.33
CA ASP A 104 1.20 -5.24 -12.41
C ASP A 104 1.31 -6.70 -11.95
N THR A 105 2.48 -7.12 -11.47
CA THR A 105 2.67 -8.43 -10.84
C THR A 105 2.04 -8.42 -9.45
N PRO A 106 1.01 -9.25 -9.19
CA PRO A 106 0.39 -9.32 -7.88
C PRO A 106 1.38 -9.80 -6.83
N GLY A 107 1.36 -9.19 -5.64
CA GLY A 107 2.31 -9.53 -4.59
C GLY A 107 2.36 -8.52 -3.45
N LEU A 108 3.12 -8.88 -2.42
CA LEU A 108 3.43 -8.07 -1.25
C LEU A 108 4.89 -7.60 -1.33
N TYR A 109 5.06 -6.29 -1.40
CA TYR A 109 6.35 -5.63 -1.54
C TYR A 109 6.62 -4.83 -0.27
N SER A 110 7.43 -5.39 0.62
CA SER A 110 7.76 -4.79 1.92
C SER A 110 9.15 -4.18 1.92
N VAL A 111 9.30 -3.00 2.52
CA VAL A 111 10.58 -2.30 2.72
C VAL A 111 10.70 -1.94 4.20
N ASP A 112 11.84 -2.26 4.80
CA ASP A 112 12.14 -1.79 6.16
C ASP A 112 12.25 -0.26 6.18
N ILE A 113 11.59 0.39 7.13
CA ILE A 113 11.56 1.86 7.22
C ILE A 113 12.98 2.42 7.40
N ASN A 114 13.86 1.69 8.09
CA ASN A 114 15.26 2.07 8.26
C ASN A 114 16.10 2.06 6.97
N LYS A 115 15.65 1.36 5.92
CA LYS A 115 16.26 1.45 4.58
C LYS A 115 15.91 2.77 3.89
N ILE A 116 14.85 3.44 4.34
CA ILE A 116 14.37 4.73 3.80
C ILE A 116 14.86 5.89 4.67
N ILE A 117 14.54 5.88 5.96
CA ILE A 117 14.92 6.90 6.95
C ILE A 117 15.82 6.25 7.99
N GLN A 118 17.11 6.59 7.96
CA GLN A 118 18.11 6.07 8.90
C GLN A 118 18.16 6.95 10.14
N TYR A 119 17.20 6.78 11.04
CA TYR A 119 17.11 7.56 12.26
C TYR A 119 17.28 6.70 13.52
N LYS A 120 17.88 7.28 14.55
CA LYS A 120 17.98 6.72 15.89
C LYS A 120 17.44 7.75 16.87
N PHE A 121 16.48 7.37 17.70
CA PHE A 121 15.79 8.31 18.58
C PHE A 121 16.77 8.91 19.59
N GLN A 122 16.96 10.24 19.50
CA GLN A 122 17.92 10.95 20.36
C GLN A 122 17.29 11.38 21.68
N GLU A 123 15.98 11.61 21.68
CA GLU A 123 15.23 12.14 22.81
C GLU A 123 13.94 11.34 23.01
N LYS A 124 13.47 11.31 24.26
CA LYS A 124 12.15 10.77 24.60
C LYS A 124 11.06 11.71 24.09
N GLY A 125 9.89 11.17 23.84
CA GLY A 125 8.72 11.96 23.47
C GLY A 125 7.93 11.36 22.32
N GLN A 126 7.08 12.19 21.74
CA GLN A 126 6.18 11.78 20.67
C GLN A 126 6.77 12.16 19.30
N TYR A 127 6.76 11.17 18.41
CA TYR A 127 7.15 11.32 17.01
C TYR A 127 5.96 10.95 16.12
N GLU A 128 5.91 11.52 14.91
CA GLU A 128 4.95 11.16 13.87
C GLU A 128 5.70 10.65 12.64
N LEU A 129 5.37 9.43 12.22
CA LEU A 129 5.78 8.88 10.94
C LEU A 129 4.62 9.06 9.95
N LEU A 130 4.88 9.80 8.88
CA LEU A 130 3.97 9.97 7.75
C LEU A 130 4.47 9.16 6.56
N PHE A 131 3.53 8.47 5.95
CA PHE A 131 3.67 7.81 4.66
C PHE A 131 2.62 8.34 3.70
N ASN A 132 3.03 8.80 2.51
CA ASN A 132 2.12 9.32 1.50
C ASN A 132 2.46 8.77 0.11
N ILE A 133 1.43 8.28 -0.61
CA ILE A 133 1.54 7.98 -2.04
C ILE A 133 0.67 8.97 -2.81
N VAL A 134 1.32 9.90 -3.50
CA VAL A 134 0.69 11.12 -4.03
C VAL A 134 -0.38 10.81 -5.07
N LYS A 135 -0.10 9.91 -6.04
CA LYS A 135 -1.03 9.64 -7.14
C LYS A 135 -2.29 8.89 -6.70
N ILE A 136 -2.24 8.12 -5.62
CA ILE A 136 -3.39 7.35 -5.12
C ILE A 136 -4.09 8.05 -3.94
N ASN A 137 -3.68 9.29 -3.64
CA ASN A 137 -4.20 10.11 -2.53
C ASN A 137 -4.28 9.35 -1.20
N LEU A 138 -3.25 8.54 -0.92
CA LEU A 138 -3.17 7.77 0.30
C LEU A 138 -2.15 8.42 1.24
N ALA A 139 -2.59 8.74 2.46
CA ALA A 139 -1.73 9.22 3.52
C ALA A 139 -1.99 8.41 4.80
N ILE A 140 -0.94 7.75 5.31
CA ILE A 140 -0.96 7.00 6.57
C ILE A 140 -0.07 7.75 7.55
N LYS A 141 -0.65 8.15 8.68
CA LYS A 141 0.07 8.77 9.80
C LYS A 141 0.11 7.81 10.98
N LYS A 142 1.26 7.70 11.63
CA LYS A 142 1.46 6.88 12.82
C LYS A 142 2.17 7.67 13.91
N SER A 143 1.60 7.63 15.10
CA SER A 143 2.23 8.17 16.31
C SER A 143 3.17 7.12 16.90
N ILE A 144 4.34 7.57 17.32
CA ILE A 144 5.38 6.76 17.95
C ILE A 144 5.71 7.39 19.29
N ILE A 145 5.71 6.58 20.35
CA ILE A 145 6.13 7.01 21.69
C ILE A 145 7.50 6.42 21.97
N VAL A 146 8.43 7.28 22.37
CA VAL A 146 9.80 6.93 22.75
C VAL A 146 9.99 7.17 24.24
N ASP A 147 10.28 6.08 24.96
CA ASP A 147 10.50 6.04 26.41
C ASP A 147 11.96 6.15 26.86
#